data_AF-A0A0D0IPS1-F1
#
_entry.id   AF-A0A0D0IPS1-F1
#
_cell.length_a   1.000
_cell.length_b   1.000
_cell.length_c   1.000
_cell.angle_alpha   90.00
_cell.angle_beta   90.00
_cell.angle_gamma   90.00
#
_symmetry.space_group_name_H-M   'P 1'
#
loop_
_entity.id
_entity.type
_entity.pdbx_description
1 polymer ?
#
loop_
_entity_poly.entity_id
_entity_poly.type
_entity_poly.pdbx_seq_one_letter_code
_entity_poly.pdbx_strand_id
1 'polypeptide(L)'
;MFGGMNGTLVLVLVLATVLFLAIVVSAVVLGVRNRRAHRADAGFKPEAGWYLDPADETLQRYWDGSAWTEHVEPATPETEMPR
;
A
#
# COMPACT_ATOMS: atom_id res chain seq x y z
N MET A 1 -7.58 47.08 34.38
CA MET A 1 -8.42 45.87 34.28
C MET A 1 -8.74 45.62 32.79
N PHE A 2 -7.73 45.29 31.97
CA PHE A 2 -7.89 45.06 30.51
C PHE A 2 -6.95 43.93 30.00
N GLY A 3 -6.60 42.96 30.87
CA GLY A 3 -5.59 41.94 30.55
C GLY A 3 -6.11 40.56 30.13
N GLY A 4 -7.40 40.24 30.39
CA GLY A 4 -7.91 38.86 30.22
C GLY A 4 -8.43 38.51 28.82
N MET A 5 -8.98 39.49 28.09
CA MET A 5 -9.67 39.23 26.82
C MET A 5 -8.71 39.12 25.63
N ASN A 6 -7.60 39.86 25.65
CA ASN A 6 -6.59 39.79 24.58
C ASN A 6 -5.72 38.53 24.70
N GLY A 7 -5.37 38.11 25.92
CA GLY A 7 -4.58 36.90 26.16
C GLY A 7 -5.34 35.61 25.81
N THR A 8 -6.63 35.55 26.12
CA THR A 8 -7.51 34.44 25.72
C THR A 8 -7.71 34.38 24.21
N LEU A 9 -7.90 35.53 23.55
CA LEU A 9 -7.96 35.60 22.08
C LEU A 9 -6.65 35.13 21.42
N VAL A 10 -5.49 35.58 21.91
CA VAL A 10 -4.19 35.14 21.40
C VAL A 10 -3.99 33.63 21.60
N LEU A 11 -4.35 33.10 22.77
CA LEU A 11 -4.27 31.66 23.05
C LEU A 11 -5.15 30.85 22.10
N VAL A 12 -6.39 31.30 21.86
CA VAL A 12 -7.31 30.63 20.92
C VAL A 12 -6.77 30.66 19.49
N LEU A 13 -6.20 31.78 19.04
CA LEU A 13 -5.59 31.87 17.70
C LEU A 13 -4.37 30.94 17.57
N VAL A 14 -3.54 30.83 18.60
CA VAL A 14 -2.41 29.90 18.60
C VAL A 14 -2.89 28.45 18.58
N LEU A 15 -3.89 28.09 19.39
CA LEU A 15 -4.46 26.74 19.36
C LEU A 15 -5.11 26.42 18.00
N ALA A 16 -5.85 27.37 17.42
CA ALA A 16 -6.49 27.20 16.12
C ALA A 16 -5.46 26.99 15.00
N THR A 17 -4.37 27.75 15.01
CA THR A 17 -3.29 27.59 14.03
C THR A 17 -2.55 26.26 14.19
N VAL A 18 -2.26 25.83 15.42
CA VAL A 18 -1.65 24.52 15.69
C VAL A 18 -2.57 23.38 15.25
N LEU A 19 -3.87 23.45 15.58
CA LEU A 19 -4.85 22.46 15.15
C LEU A 19 -4.97 22.41 13.62
N PHE A 20 -5.02 23.57 12.97
CA PHE A 20 -5.06 23.66 11.51
C PHE A 20 -3.82 23.02 10.87
N LEU A 21 -2.62 23.36 11.37
CA LEU A 21 -1.37 22.75 10.90
C LEU A 21 -1.34 21.24 11.13
N ALA A 22 -1.81 20.75 12.28
CA ALA A 22 -1.91 19.32 12.57
C ALA A 22 -2.87 18.60 11.61
N ILE A 23 -4.02 19.20 11.31
CA ILE A 23 -4.99 18.67 10.34
C ILE A 23 -4.38 18.61 8.94
N VAL A 24 -3.71 19.67 8.50
CA VAL A 24 -3.05 19.72 7.18
C VAL A 24 -1.96 18.64 7.08
N VAL A 25 -1.10 18.52 8.09
CA VAL A 25 -0.06 17.48 8.13
C VAL A 25 -0.67 16.09 8.10
N SER A 26 -1.71 15.84 8.91
CA SER A 26 -2.43 14.56 8.91
C SER A 26 -3.04 14.26 7.54
N ALA A 27 -3.69 15.23 6.89
CA ALA A 27 -4.25 15.07 5.55
C ALA A 27 -3.18 14.77 4.49
N VAL A 28 -2.02 15.43 4.56
CA VAL A 28 -0.88 15.15 3.66
C VAL A 28 -0.31 13.75 3.90
N VAL A 29 -0.11 13.35 5.16
CA VAL A 29 0.40 12.02 5.51
C VAL A 29 -0.57 10.92 5.08
N LEU A 30 -1.87 11.09 5.38
CA LEU A 30 -2.92 10.18 4.95
C LEU A 30 -3.00 10.13 3.41
N GLY A 31 -2.93 11.27 2.72
CA GLY A 31 -2.96 11.34 1.26
C GLY A 31 -1.73 10.72 0.58
N VAL A 32 -0.54 10.85 1.16
CA VAL A 32 0.71 10.22 0.65
C VAL A 32 0.67 8.70 0.81
N ARG A 33 0.17 8.20 1.95
CA ARG A 33 -0.01 6.75 2.18
C ARG A 33 -1.07 6.17 1.24
N ASN A 34 -2.15 6.91 1.01
CA ASN A 34 -3.23 6.51 0.11
C ASN A 34 -2.82 6.44 -1.37
N ARG A 35 -1.88 7.30 -1.81
CA ARG A 35 -1.33 7.26 -3.18
C ARG A 35 -0.49 6.01 -3.48
N ARG A 36 0.10 5.38 -2.46
CA ARG A 36 0.81 4.10 -2.61
C ARG A 36 -0.17 2.93 -2.71
N ALA A 37 -1.28 2.98 -1.97
CA ALA A 37 -2.36 1.99 -2.04
C ALA A 37 -3.05 2.02 -3.41
N HIS A 38 -3.48 3.19 -3.89
CA HIS A 38 -4.17 3.31 -5.17
C HIS A 38 -3.31 2.96 -6.40
N ARG A 39 -1.98 3.03 -6.31
CA ARG A 39 -1.09 2.55 -7.40
C ARG A 39 -0.90 1.02 -7.38
N ALA A 40 -1.09 0.38 -6.23
CA ALA A 40 -1.06 -1.08 -6.13
C ALA A 40 -2.36 -1.73 -6.66
N ASP A 41 -3.49 -0.99 -6.61
CA ASP A 41 -4.82 -1.49 -6.98
C ASP A 41 -5.13 -1.40 -8.49
N ALA A 42 -4.25 -0.87 -9.32
CA ALA A 42 -4.41 -0.85 -10.78
C ALA A 42 -4.05 -2.21 -11.41
N GLY A 43 -4.74 -3.27 -10.97
CA GLY A 43 -5.43 -4.16 -11.91
C GLY A 43 -4.68 -5.30 -12.61
N PHE A 44 -3.59 -5.85 -12.06
CA PHE A 44 -3.20 -7.22 -12.42
C PHE A 44 -3.25 -8.10 -11.17
N LYS A 45 -4.43 -8.62 -10.86
CA LYS A 45 -4.55 -9.76 -9.95
C LYS A 45 -4.26 -10.99 -10.81
N PRO A 46 -3.17 -11.73 -10.57
CA PRO A 46 -2.88 -12.93 -11.35
C PRO A 46 -4.10 -13.86 -11.29
N GLU A 47 -4.52 -14.32 -12.46
CA GLU A 47 -5.56 -15.34 -12.58
C GLU A 47 -5.08 -16.67 -11.98
N ALA A 48 -6.00 -17.58 -11.68
CA ALA A 48 -5.58 -18.86 -11.12
C ALA A 48 -4.73 -19.64 -12.16
N GLY A 49 -3.56 -20.12 -11.76
CA GLY A 49 -2.59 -20.73 -12.68
C GLY A 49 -1.26 -21.10 -12.03
N TRP A 50 -0.38 -21.70 -12.83
CA TRP A 50 0.99 -22.01 -12.44
C TRP A 50 1.91 -20.81 -12.67
N TYR A 51 2.66 -20.44 -11.65
CA TYR A 51 3.61 -19.33 -11.69
C TYR A 51 4.91 -19.76 -11.01
N LEU A 52 6.03 -19.14 -11.38
CA LEU A 52 7.33 -19.42 -10.75
C LEU A 52 7.28 -19.19 -9.23
N ASP A 53 7.84 -20.13 -8.46
CA ASP A 53 7.96 -19.98 -7.01
C ASP A 53 9.02 -18.91 -6.70
N PRO A 54 8.68 -17.81 -5.99
CA PRO A 54 9.65 -16.78 -5.62
C PRO A 54 10.80 -17.29 -4.75
N ALA A 55 10.61 -18.42 -4.06
CA ALA A 55 11.64 -19.04 -3.24
C ALA A 55 12.55 -19.97 -4.04
N ASP A 56 12.08 -20.49 -5.19
CA ASP A 56 12.81 -21.43 -6.03
C ASP A 56 12.33 -21.33 -7.49
N GLU A 57 13.13 -20.66 -8.32
CA GLU A 57 12.83 -20.46 -9.75
C GLU A 57 12.82 -21.77 -10.55
N THR A 58 13.26 -22.90 -9.97
CA THR A 58 13.19 -24.22 -10.61
C THR A 58 11.82 -24.88 -10.45
N LEU A 59 10.92 -24.29 -9.66
CA LEU A 59 9.59 -24.79 -9.37
C LEU A 59 8.53 -23.77 -9.81
N GLN A 60 7.37 -24.29 -10.18
CA GLN A 60 6.14 -23.53 -10.33
C GLN A 60 5.21 -23.87 -9.17
N ARG A 61 4.63 -22.85 -8.55
CA ARG A 61 3.61 -22.97 -7.51
C ARG A 61 2.26 -22.53 -8.07
N TYR A 62 1.20 -23.21 -7.68
CA TYR A 62 -0.14 -22.87 -8.14
C TYR A 62 -0.71 -21.69 -7.32
N TRP A 63 -1.10 -20.63 -8.02
CA TRP A 63 -1.87 -19.51 -7.48
C TRP A 63 -3.35 -19.74 -7.74
N ASP A 64 -4.20 -19.64 -6.71
CA ASP A 64 -5.65 -19.88 -6.84
C ASP A 64 -6.47 -18.64 -7.22
N GLY A 65 -5.79 -17.52 -7.50
CA GLY A 65 -6.41 -16.22 -7.72
C GLY A 65 -6.46 -15.35 -6.46
N SER A 66 -6.23 -15.91 -5.27
CA SER A 66 -6.28 -15.20 -3.98
C SER A 66 -5.05 -15.46 -3.09
N ALA A 67 -4.50 -16.66 -3.14
CA ALA A 67 -3.33 -17.09 -2.40
C ALA A 67 -2.52 -18.15 -3.18
N TRP A 68 -1.25 -18.29 -2.80
CA TRP A 68 -0.41 -19.39 -3.24
C TRP A 68 -0.83 -20.67 -2.52
N THR A 69 -1.01 -21.76 -3.27
CA THR A 69 -1.33 -23.07 -2.70
C THR A 69 -0.06 -23.90 -2.41
N GLU A 70 -0.25 -25.09 -1.85
CA GLU A 70 0.84 -26.05 -1.61
C GLU A 70 1.20 -26.88 -2.86
N HIS A 71 0.42 -26.76 -3.95
CA HIS A 71 0.71 -27.47 -5.18
C HIS A 71 1.94 -26.84 -5.84
N VAL A 72 2.97 -27.66 -6.02
CA VAL A 72 4.23 -27.31 -6.68
C VAL A 72 4.58 -28.35 -7.71
N GLU A 73 5.08 -27.91 -8.85
CA GLU A 73 5.55 -28.77 -9.94
C GLU A 73 6.93 -28.27 -10.42
N PRO A 74 7.78 -29.15 -10.97
CA PRO A 74 8.99 -28.71 -11.62
C PRO A 74 8.66 -27.71 -12.73
N ALA A 75 9.40 -26.59 -12.79
CA ALA A 75 9.31 -25.70 -13.92
C ALA A 75 9.81 -26.47 -15.15
N THR A 76 8.88 -27.04 -15.92
CA THR A 76 9.22 -27.69 -17.18
C THR A 76 9.95 -26.63 -18.02
N PRO A 77 11.21 -26.85 -18.40
CA PRO A 77 11.82 -26.01 -19.41
C PRO A 77 11.03 -26.31 -20.68
N GLU A 78 10.09 -25.45 -21.03
CA GLU A 78 9.38 -25.46 -22.31
C GLU A 78 10.34 -25.04 -23.42
N THR A 79 11.45 -25.77 -23.51
CA THR A 79 12.49 -25.73 -24.54
C THR A 79 12.80 -27.19 -24.90
N GLU A 80 11.76 -28.01 -25.04
CA GLU A 80 11.82 -29.23 -25.83
C GLU A 80 10.82 -29.09 -26.98
N MET A 81 11.18 -28.19 -27.90
CA MET A 81 10.60 -28.13 -29.23
C MET A 81 10.80 -29.51 -29.90
N PRO A 82 9.76 -30.25 -30.31
CA PRO A 82 9.96 -31.33 -31.26
C PRO A 82 10.37 -30.70 -32.61
N ARG A 83 11.51 -31.14 -33.14
CA ARG A 83 11.97 -30.81 -34.50
C ARG A 83 10.99 -31.31 -35.55
#